data_AF-A0ABD2IGC7-F1
#
_entry.id   AF-A0ABD2IGC7-F1
#
_cell.length_a   1.000
_cell.length_b   1.000
_cell.length_c   1.000
_cell.angle_alpha   90.00
_cell.angle_beta   90.00
_cell.angle_gamma   90.00
#
_symmetry.space_group_name_H-M   'P 1'
#
loop_
_entity.id
_entity.type
_entity.pdbx_description
1 polymer ?
#
loop_
_entity_poly.entity_id
_entity_poly.type
_entity_poly.pdbx_seq_one_letter_code
_entity_poly.pdbx_strand_id
1 'polypeptide(L)'
;MGNPGRHDGFLPLDKEAEEDLHGGGELARFVATAHLRLVQIHPAEDGNGRLARLLMNLLLKRRGKGPIILRESFHYQYDECMRTGNIEALVVEINVELNNLEKAGCSNAV
;
A
#
# COMPACT_ATOMS: atom_id res chain seq x y z
N MET A 1 23.87 1.07 25.20
CA MET A 1 23.68 1.20 23.75
C MET A 1 22.97 -0.06 23.26
N GLY A 2 21.66 0.00 23.10
CA GLY A 2 20.85 -1.08 22.52
C GLY A 2 19.70 -0.40 21.81
N ASN A 3 19.60 -0.60 20.50
CA ASN A 3 18.67 0.13 19.64
C ASN A 3 17.25 -0.43 19.86
N PRO A 4 16.28 0.35 20.39
CA PRO A 4 14.95 -0.15 20.72
C PRO A 4 14.00 0.06 19.53
N GLY A 5 14.23 -0.67 18.44
CA GLY A 5 13.54 -0.39 17.17
C GLY A 5 13.21 -1.61 16.32
N ARG A 6 13.02 -2.79 16.93
CA ARG A 6 12.63 -3.98 16.18
C ARG A 6 11.33 -4.56 16.73
N HIS A 7 10.25 -3.83 16.52
CA HIS A 7 8.93 -4.39 16.57
C HIS A 7 8.74 -5.27 15.32
N ASP A 8 9.02 -6.56 15.51
CA ASP A 8 8.29 -7.68 14.92
C ASP A 8 7.38 -7.35 13.74
N GLY A 9 7.90 -7.63 12.54
CA GLY A 9 7.23 -7.46 11.25
C GLY A 9 6.06 -8.41 10.96
N PHE A 10 5.25 -8.75 11.97
CA PHE A 10 3.94 -9.32 11.73
C PHE A 10 2.98 -8.17 11.39
N LEU A 11 2.16 -8.34 10.35
CA LEU A 11 1.09 -7.37 10.07
C LEU A 11 0.11 -7.53 11.23
N PRO A 12 -0.35 -6.45 11.89
CA PRO A 12 -1.46 -6.61 12.80
C PRO A 12 -2.64 -7.13 11.96
N LEU A 13 -2.97 -8.41 12.15
CA LEU A 13 -4.19 -9.05 11.64
C LEU A 13 -5.24 -9.13 12.78
N ASP A 14 -4.99 -8.35 13.83
CA ASP A 14 -5.77 -8.17 15.03
C ASP A 14 -6.83 -7.09 14.77
N LYS A 15 -8.05 -7.35 15.24
CA LYS A 15 -9.23 -6.51 15.02
C LYS A 15 -9.05 -5.12 15.62
N GLU A 16 -8.17 -4.96 16.60
CA GLU A 16 -7.89 -3.69 17.25
C GLU A 16 -7.15 -2.67 16.36
N ALA A 17 -6.34 -3.10 15.37
CA ALA A 17 -5.70 -2.17 14.41
C ALA A 17 -6.63 -1.77 13.24
N GLU A 18 -7.82 -2.37 13.18
CA GLU A 18 -8.80 -2.13 12.13
C GLU A 18 -9.72 -0.92 12.43
N GLU A 19 -9.84 -0.55 13.71
CA GLU A 19 -10.73 0.50 14.23
C GLU A 19 -10.14 1.91 14.19
N ASP A 20 -8.81 2.06 14.21
CA ASP A 20 -8.13 3.36 14.22
C ASP A 20 -7.99 4.02 12.83
N LEU A 21 -8.39 3.32 11.75
CA LEU A 21 -8.15 3.67 10.34
C LEU A 21 -8.99 4.85 9.77
N HIS A 22 -9.20 5.91 10.55
CA HIS A 22 -10.11 7.03 10.24
C HIS A 22 -9.46 8.24 9.52
N GLY A 23 -8.30 8.05 8.86
CA GLY A 23 -7.68 9.06 8.01
C GLY A 23 -7.12 8.49 6.71
N GLY A 24 -7.36 9.14 5.58
CA GLY A 24 -6.92 8.67 4.24
C GLY A 24 -5.42 8.34 4.15
N GLY A 25 -4.58 9.03 4.92
CA GLY A 25 -3.14 8.78 4.98
C GLY A 25 -2.74 7.44 5.62
N GLU A 26 -3.57 6.90 6.52
CA GLU A 26 -3.31 5.63 7.21
C GLU A 26 -3.60 4.42 6.30
N LEU A 27 -4.68 4.50 5.51
CA LEU A 27 -4.98 3.49 4.50
C LEU A 27 -3.87 3.36 3.46
N ALA A 28 -3.34 4.47 2.96
CA ALA A 28 -2.24 4.45 1.99
C ALA A 28 -0.98 3.79 2.56
N ARG A 29 -0.66 4.07 3.83
CA ARG A 29 0.47 3.44 4.53
C ARG A 29 0.27 1.95 4.75
N PHE A 30 -0.92 1.53 5.17
CA PHE A 30 -1.27 0.11 5.32
C PHE A 30 -1.10 -0.66 3.99
N VAL A 31 -1.66 -0.12 2.91
CA VAL A 31 -1.61 -0.71 1.57
C VAL A 31 -0.19 -0.75 1.01
N ALA A 32 0.59 0.33 1.15
CA ALA A 32 2.00 0.38 0.74
C ALA A 32 2.86 -0.64 1.50
N THR A 33 2.60 -0.80 2.80
CA THR A 33 3.31 -1.76 3.65
C THR A 33 3.01 -3.20 3.22
N ALA A 34 1.74 -3.52 2.99
CA ALA A 34 1.34 -4.85 2.50
C ALA A 34 1.96 -5.16 1.13
N HIS A 35 1.97 -4.18 0.23
CA HIS A 35 2.63 -4.28 -1.07
C HIS A 35 4.12 -4.61 -0.93
N LEU A 36 4.87 -3.79 -0.17
CA LEU A 36 6.31 -3.99 0.01
C LEU A 36 6.61 -5.36 0.63
N ARG A 37 5.87 -5.75 1.68
CA ARG A 37 6.08 -7.03 2.36
C ARG A 37 5.88 -8.22 1.43
N LEU A 38 4.88 -8.18 0.56
CA LEU A 38 4.67 -9.25 -0.42
C LEU A 38 5.84 -9.37 -1.39
N VAL A 39 6.33 -8.23 -1.91
CA VAL A 39 7.50 -8.19 -2.79
C VAL A 39 8.74 -8.72 -2.08
N GLN A 40 8.91 -8.41 -0.79
CA GLN A 40 10.05 -8.87 0.02
C GLN A 40 9.99 -10.36 0.36
N ILE A 41 8.81 -10.91 0.66
CA ILE A 41 8.63 -12.36 0.88
C ILE A 41 8.90 -13.13 -0.42
N HIS A 42 8.56 -12.54 -1.56
CA HIS A 42 8.79 -13.10 -2.90
C HIS A 42 8.28 -14.55 -3.06
N PRO A 43 6.97 -14.80 -2.85
CA PRO A 43 6.43 -16.16 -2.77
C PRO A 43 6.34 -16.90 -4.13
N ALA A 44 6.40 -16.19 -5.25
CA ALA A 44 6.31 -16.78 -6.59
C ALA A 44 7.65 -16.65 -7.35
N GLU A 45 7.86 -17.52 -8.34
CA GLU A 45 9.05 -17.49 -9.21
C GLU A 45 9.14 -16.20 -10.05
N ASP A 46 7.99 -15.75 -10.59
CA ASP A 46 7.84 -14.45 -11.26
C ASP A 46 6.48 -13.82 -10.89
N GLY A 47 6.34 -12.52 -11.15
CA GLY A 47 5.09 -11.80 -11.05
C GLY A 47 4.78 -11.23 -9.66
N ASN A 48 5.73 -11.25 -8.74
CA ASN A 48 5.55 -10.70 -7.38
C ASN A 48 5.10 -9.24 -7.40
N GLY A 49 5.62 -8.41 -8.30
CA GLY A 49 5.15 -7.03 -8.46
C GLY A 49 3.70 -6.94 -8.99
N ARG A 50 3.29 -7.85 -9.89
CA ARG A 50 1.89 -7.91 -10.36
C ARG A 50 0.96 -8.34 -9.21
N LEU A 51 1.36 -9.36 -8.44
CA LEU A 51 0.60 -9.82 -7.29
C LEU A 51 0.52 -8.75 -6.20
N ALA A 52 1.59 -7.98 -5.95
CA ALA A 52 1.61 -6.91 -4.97
C ALA A 52 0.68 -5.75 -5.35
N ARG A 53 0.64 -5.37 -6.63
CA ARG A 53 -0.31 -4.38 -7.15
C ARG A 53 -1.76 -4.86 -7.09
N LEU A 54 -2.00 -6.15 -7.35
CA LEU A 54 -3.32 -6.76 -7.19
C LEU A 54 -3.75 -6.78 -5.72
N LEU A 55 -2.87 -7.17 -4.80
CA LEU A 55 -3.12 -7.14 -3.36
C LEU A 55 -3.44 -5.73 -2.88
N MET A 56 -2.65 -4.74 -3.29
CA MET A 56 -2.90 -3.34 -3.00
C MET A 56 -4.32 -2.91 -3.42
N ASN A 57 -4.69 -3.20 -4.67
CA ASN A 57 -6.03 -2.84 -5.19
C ASN A 57 -7.16 -3.64 -4.52
N LEU A 58 -6.91 -4.89 -4.14
CA LEU A 58 -7.86 -5.68 -3.37
C LEU A 58 -8.11 -5.07 -1.99
N LEU A 59 -7.07 -4.64 -1.28
CA LEU A 59 -7.18 -4.01 0.03
C LEU A 59 -7.94 -2.67 -0.06
N LEU A 60 -7.66 -1.87 -1.08
CA LEU A 60 -8.40 -0.63 -1.37
C LEU A 60 -9.88 -0.92 -1.63
N LYS A 61 -10.19 -1.93 -2.45
CA LYS A 61 -11.56 -2.35 -2.74
C LYS A 61 -12.30 -2.80 -1.48
N ARG A 62 -11.66 -3.55 -0.59
CA ARG A 62 -12.24 -3.96 0.70
C ARG A 62 -12.58 -2.79 1.62
N ARG A 63 -11.97 -1.63 1.40
CA ARG A 63 -12.23 -0.38 2.12
C ARG A 63 -13.13 0.59 1.34
N GLY A 64 -13.85 0.10 0.33
CA GLY A 64 -14.79 0.89 -0.47
C GLY A 64 -14.12 1.88 -1.43
N LYS A 65 -12.81 1.76 -1.67
CA LYS A 65 -12.09 2.60 -2.62
C LYS A 65 -12.01 1.93 -3.99
N GLY A 66 -12.00 2.74 -5.05
CA GLY A 66 -11.78 2.25 -6.41
C GLY A 66 -10.36 1.72 -6.63
N PRO A 67 -10.12 0.99 -7.73
CA PRO A 67 -8.77 0.58 -8.10
C PRO A 67 -7.93 1.81 -8.50
N ILE A 68 -6.68 1.83 -8.07
CA ILE A 68 -5.69 2.81 -8.46
C ILE A 68 -4.67 2.19 -9.43
N ILE A 69 -4.18 3.02 -10.34
CA ILE A 69 -3.12 2.67 -11.28
C ILE A 69 -1.93 3.57 -10.98
N LEU A 70 -0.79 2.98 -10.64
CA LEU A 70 0.45 3.74 -10.48
C LEU A 70 0.89 4.23 -11.85
N ARG A 71 1.12 5.54 -11.98
CA ARG A 71 1.45 6.18 -13.24
C ARG A 71 2.83 5.75 -13.73
N GLU A 72 3.02 5.75 -15.05
CA GLU A 72 4.32 5.45 -15.66
C GLU A 72 5.43 6.40 -15.18
N SER A 73 5.08 7.67 -14.94
CA SER A 73 6.01 8.67 -14.37
C SER A 73 6.56 8.28 -12.99
N PHE A 74 5.85 7.42 -12.25
CA PHE A 74 6.25 6.96 -10.93
C PHE A 74 7.18 5.73 -10.98
N HIS A 75 7.45 5.14 -12.16
CA HIS A 75 8.20 3.88 -12.30
C HIS A 75 9.56 3.92 -11.59
N TYR A 76 10.34 4.99 -11.78
CA TYR A 76 11.66 5.12 -11.15
C TYR A 76 11.58 5.14 -9.61
N GLN A 77 10.60 5.88 -9.08
CA GLN A 77 10.40 6.00 -7.63
C GLN A 77 9.86 4.68 -7.05
N TYR A 78 9.00 3.99 -7.79
CA TYR A 78 8.52 2.66 -7.43
C TYR A 78 9.67 1.67 -7.29
N ASP A 79 10.56 1.58 -8.29
CA ASP A 79 11.71 0.67 -8.24
C ASP A 79 12.62 0.99 -7.06
N GLU A 80 12.86 2.28 -6.81
CA GLU A 80 13.65 2.73 -5.67
C GLU A 80 13.00 2.37 -4.32
N CYS A 81 11.67 2.46 -4.22
CA CYS A 81 10.93 2.00 -3.04
C CYS A 81 11.14 0.49 -2.81
N MET A 82 11.03 -0.32 -3.87
CA MET A 82 11.22 -1.77 -3.77
C MET A 82 12.66 -2.13 -3.40
N ARG A 83 13.64 -1.41 -3.94
CA ARG A 83 15.07 -1.63 -3.70
C ARG A 83 15.49 -1.25 -2.28
N THR A 84 14.99 -0.12 -1.78
CA THR A 84 15.40 0.43 -0.48
C THR A 84 14.52 -0.01 0.68
N GLY A 85 13.32 -0.51 0.39
CA GLY A 85 12.28 -0.75 1.40
C GLY A 85 11.67 0.52 1.97
N ASN A 86 11.99 1.69 1.43
CA ASN A 86 11.36 2.95 1.82
C ASN A 86 10.02 3.11 1.11
N ILE A 87 8.92 3.12 1.86
CA ILE A 87 7.56 3.21 1.31
C ILE A 87 7.04 4.64 1.14
N GLU A 88 7.75 5.67 1.61
CA GLU A 88 7.16 7.02 1.70
C GLU A 88 6.71 7.56 0.34
N ALA A 89 7.51 7.37 -0.72
CA ALA A 89 7.11 7.81 -2.06
C ALA A 89 5.90 7.02 -2.58
N LEU A 90 5.79 5.73 -2.28
CA LEU A 90 4.63 4.91 -2.63
C LEU A 90 3.38 5.34 -1.86
N VAL A 91 3.51 5.67 -0.57
CA VAL A 91 2.39 6.20 0.25
C VAL A 91 1.88 7.52 -0.33
N VAL A 92 2.78 8.42 -0.71
CA VAL A 92 2.41 9.69 -1.35
C VAL A 92 1.66 9.45 -2.66
N GLU A 93 2.17 8.57 -3.53
CA GLU A 93 1.54 8.28 -4.81
C GLU A 93 0.15 7.65 -4.64
N ILE A 94 0.00 6.69 -3.72
CA ILE A 94 -1.31 6.09 -3.40
C ILE A 94 -2.30 7.15 -2.93
N ASN A 95 -1.88 8.07 -2.05
CA ASN A 95 -2.73 9.16 -1.59
C ASN A 95 -3.15 10.11 -2.73
N VAL A 96 -2.24 10.43 -3.65
CA VAL A 96 -2.55 11.24 -4.83
C VAL A 96 -3.63 10.56 -5.66
N GLU A 97 -3.49 9.27 -5.92
CA GLU A 97 -4.47 8.51 -6.72
C GLU A 97 -5.83 8.36 -6.00
N LEU A 98 -5.83 8.13 -4.68
CA LEU A 98 -7.07 8.10 -3.90
C LEU A 98 -7.81 9.44 -3.95
N ASN A 99 -7.09 10.56 -3.81
CA ASN A 99 -7.67 11.89 -3.95
C ASN A 99 -8.22 12.15 -5.36
N ASN A 100 -7.55 11.63 -6.40
CA ASN A 100 -8.03 11.73 -7.78
C ASN A 100 -9.35 10.96 -7.97
N LEU A 101 -9.46 9.76 -7.39
CA LEU A 101 -10.69 8.96 -7.43
C LEU A 101 -11.86 9.65 -6.71
N GLU A 102 -11.59 10.27 -5.56
CA GLU A 102 -12.61 11.02 -4.80
C GLU A 102 -13.13 12.23 -5.61
N LYS A 103 -12.22 12.98 -6.25
CA LYS A 103 -12.58 14.10 -7.14
C LYS A 103 -13.35 13.66 -8.38
N ALA A 104 -13.08 12.46 -8.88
CA ALA A 104 -13.77 11.89 -10.04
C ALA A 104 -15.20 11.43 -9.70
N GLY A 105 -15.66 11.53 -8.45
CA GLY A 105 -16.99 11.08 -8.04
C GLY A 105 -17.13 9.55 -7.96
N CYS A 106 -16.03 8.80 -8.12
CA CYS A 106 -15.98 7.36 -7.94
C CYS A 106 -15.93 7.00 -6.46
N SER A 107 -16.88 7.50 -5.66
CA SER A 107 -16.94 7.22 -4.23
C SER A 107 -17.84 6.05 -3.86
N ASN A 108 -18.67 5.52 -4.76
CA ASN A 108 -19.51 4.35 -4.47
C ASN A 108 -19.76 3.54 -5.76
N ALA A 109 -19.02 2.45 -5.94
CA ALA A 109 -19.50 1.31 -6.72
C ALA A 109 -19.74 0.18 -5.72
N VAL A 110 -21.02 0.00 -5.42
CA VAL A 110 -21.65 -1.01 -4.55
C VAL A 110 -21.04 -2.41 -4.72
#